data_AF-A0A914VUV1-F1
#
_entry.id   AF-A0A914VUV1-F1
#
_cell.length_a   1.000
_cell.length_b   1.000
_cell.length_c   1.000
_cell.angle_alpha   90.00
_cell.angle_beta   90.00
_cell.angle_gamma   90.00
#
_symmetry.space_group_name_H-M   'P 1'
#
loop_
_entity.id
_entity.type
_entity.pdbx_description
1 polymer ?
#
loop_
_entity_poly.entity_id
_entity_poly.type
_entity_poly.pdbx_seq_one_letter_code
_entity_poly.pdbx_strand_id
1 'polypeptide(L)'
;MQITTFSNGVLSLTNDSYICKYRCFEFQYRNFLLALFLPRVKFHEWRAFKVQANISCEFFEVSCGVYSYNLLNIASYQEHYRMPYAQAVRKQYVAERTRNDLYRPSVVVILLDSVSHSTAERRLPQTLKFLKEQLNLTVFDGYAKVGLNSNPNGMAFLTGKMKEPPFGKKSDAGSNDDVKQQIIWNEFKKRGFVTFFSEDDIINSIFDEFSNAPTDHFFGPFWTHMNSIQAWPHAPHQIALTYMNQLLKIYQNNPLFAVLWISSLSHDQVNDLDDSFFLDFFQKSKDLLKDSFLIFMGDHGMRFGGLRSSVPGFIKT
;
A
#
# COMPACT_ATOMS: atom_id res chain seq x y z
N MET A 1 -20.76 11.05 -11.70
CA MET A 1 -20.38 12.48 -11.57
C MET A 1 -19.50 12.62 -10.33
N GLN A 2 -18.32 13.22 -10.43
CA GLN A 2 -17.42 13.37 -9.29
C GLN A 2 -17.89 14.56 -8.43
N ILE A 3 -18.46 14.30 -7.25
CA ILE A 3 -19.06 15.31 -6.35
C ILE A 3 -18.02 16.09 -5.54
N THR A 4 -16.86 15.46 -5.30
CA THR A 4 -15.75 16.11 -4.59
C THR A 4 -14.42 15.86 -5.29
N THR A 5 -13.53 16.84 -5.17
CA THR A 5 -12.13 16.73 -5.58
C THR A 5 -11.23 16.94 -4.38
N PHE A 6 -10.09 16.27 -4.36
CA PHE A 6 -9.12 16.40 -3.29
C PHE A 6 -7.72 16.59 -3.87
N SER A 7 -7.07 17.69 -3.50
CA SER A 7 -5.76 18.06 -3.99
C SER A 7 -5.02 18.89 -2.95
N ASN A 8 -3.73 18.59 -2.72
CA ASN A 8 -2.85 19.34 -1.83
C ASN A 8 -3.46 19.62 -0.43
N GLY A 9 -4.12 18.61 0.16
CA GLY A 9 -4.74 18.74 1.48
C GLY A 9 -6.08 19.48 1.50
N VAL A 10 -6.59 19.93 0.35
CA VAL A 10 -7.86 20.65 0.24
C VAL A 10 -8.91 19.77 -0.44
N LEU A 11 -9.97 19.46 0.31
CA LEU A 11 -11.18 18.84 -0.21
C LEU A 11 -12.12 19.95 -0.72
N SER A 12 -12.59 19.83 -1.96
CA SER A 12 -13.49 20.80 -2.59
C SER A 12 -14.76 20.13 -3.12
N LEU A 13 -15.87 20.84 -3.06
CA LEU A 13 -17.13 20.45 -3.70
C LEU A 13 -17.17 20.92 -5.15
N THR A 14 -17.63 20.04 -6.04
CA THR A 14 -17.85 20.37 -7.45
C THR A 14 -19.27 20.84 -7.73
N ASN A 15 -20.20 20.58 -6.81
CA ASN A 15 -21.61 20.97 -6.90
C ASN A 15 -22.15 21.31 -5.50
N ASP A 16 -22.65 22.53 -5.35
CA ASP A 16 -23.20 23.11 -4.12
C ASP A 16 -24.61 22.60 -3.76
N SER A 17 -25.25 21.85 -4.66
CA SER A 17 -26.52 21.17 -4.41
C SER A 17 -26.39 20.01 -3.42
N TYR A 18 -25.17 19.52 -3.16
CA TYR A 18 -24.91 18.43 -2.22
C TYR A 18 -24.53 18.94 -0.83
N ILE A 19 -25.06 18.28 0.19
CA ILE A 19 -24.64 18.48 1.57
C ILE A 19 -23.63 17.41 1.89
N CYS A 20 -22.41 17.84 2.24
CA CYS A 20 -21.29 16.95 2.43
C CYS A 20 -20.66 17.09 3.80
N LYS A 21 -20.15 15.96 4.27
CA LYS A 21 -19.40 15.82 5.50
C LYS A 21 -18.21 14.92 5.27
N TYR A 22 -17.16 15.13 6.04
CA TYR A 22 -15.99 14.26 6.05
C TYR A 22 -15.67 13.83 7.48
N ARG A 23 -14.96 12.72 7.64
CA ARG A 23 -14.32 12.35 8.90
C ARG A 23 -13.01 11.65 8.65
N CYS A 24 -12.05 11.92 9.53
CA CYS A 24 -10.78 11.20 9.54
C CYS A 24 -10.97 9.79 10.08
N PHE A 25 -10.10 8.89 9.68
CA PHE A 25 -10.01 7.57 10.29
C PHE A 25 -8.56 7.08 10.35
N GLU A 26 -8.29 6.18 11.28
CA GLU A 26 -6.94 5.69 11.54
C GLU A 26 -6.95 4.24 12.03
N PHE A 27 -5.76 3.67 12.20
CA PHE A 27 -5.59 2.35 12.77
C PHE A 27 -6.15 2.29 14.20
N GLN A 28 -6.98 1.30 14.50
CA GLN A 28 -7.47 1.03 15.85
C GLN A 28 -6.60 -0.05 16.50
N TYR A 29 -5.91 0.32 17.60
CA TYR A 29 -5.22 -0.66 18.44
C TYR A 29 -6.18 -1.76 18.92
N ARG A 30 -5.72 -3.00 18.84
CA ARG A 30 -6.43 -4.18 19.36
C ARG A 30 -5.44 -5.04 20.14
N ASN A 31 -5.78 -5.35 21.39
CA ASN A 31 -5.20 -6.52 22.05
C ASN A 31 -6.03 -7.76 21.70
N PHE A 32 -5.55 -8.93 22.10
CA PHE A 32 -6.19 -10.22 21.81
C PHE A 32 -7.69 -10.27 22.19
N LEU A 33 -8.06 -9.70 23.34
CA LEU A 33 -9.45 -9.67 23.81
C LEU A 33 -10.33 -8.72 22.99
N LEU A 34 -9.78 -7.58 22.58
CA LEU A 34 -10.51 -6.53 21.86
C LEU A 34 -10.68 -6.83 20.36
N ALA A 35 -9.85 -7.70 19.79
CA ALA A 35 -9.90 -8.05 18.37
C ALA A 35 -11.25 -8.65 17.92
N LEU A 36 -11.96 -9.30 18.84
CA LEU A 36 -13.29 -9.89 18.62
C LEU A 36 -14.42 -8.86 18.54
N PHE A 37 -14.24 -7.65 19.09
CA PHE A 37 -15.34 -6.72 19.33
C PHE A 37 -15.15 -5.32 18.72
N LEU A 38 -13.91 -4.83 18.61
CA LEU A 38 -13.64 -3.49 18.07
C LEU A 38 -13.36 -3.57 16.58
N PRO A 39 -13.83 -2.66 15.70
CA PRO A 39 -13.40 -2.59 14.31
C PRO A 39 -11.90 -2.28 14.18
N ARG A 40 -11.26 -2.65 13.05
CA ARG A 40 -9.81 -2.37 12.82
C ARG A 40 -9.53 -0.89 12.53
N VAL A 41 -10.60 -0.11 12.32
CA VAL A 41 -10.56 1.28 11.92
C VAL A 41 -11.27 2.11 12.98
N LYS A 42 -10.58 3.14 13.47
CA LYS A 42 -11.15 4.15 14.36
C LYS A 42 -11.64 5.32 13.53
N PHE A 43 -12.93 5.60 13.58
CA PHE A 43 -13.49 6.79 12.94
C PHE A 43 -13.56 7.95 13.93
N HIS A 44 -13.23 9.14 13.45
CA HIS A 44 -13.43 10.39 14.16
C HIS A 44 -14.83 10.95 13.89
N GLU A 45 -15.17 12.05 14.57
CA GLU A 45 -16.46 12.72 14.38
C GLU A 45 -16.61 13.30 12.97
N TRP A 46 -17.85 13.27 12.47
CA TRP A 46 -18.22 13.88 11.20
C TRP A 46 -18.16 15.40 11.27
N ARG A 47 -17.59 16.01 10.23
CA ARG A 47 -17.47 17.46 10.06
C ARG A 47 -18.12 17.87 8.75
N ALA A 48 -19.13 18.74 8.82
CA ALA A 48 -19.74 19.32 7.64
C ALA A 48 -18.79 20.34 6.98
N PHE A 49 -18.89 20.49 5.66
CA PHE A 49 -18.19 21.54 4.91
C PHE A 49 -19.07 22.01 3.74
N LYS A 50 -18.91 23.28 3.33
CA LYS A 50 -19.80 23.91 2.32
C LYS A 50 -19.19 24.02 0.93
N VAL A 51 -17.94 24.48 0.83
CA VAL A 51 -17.23 24.64 -0.45
C VAL A 51 -15.92 23.89 -0.38
N GLN A 52 -15.15 24.14 0.68
CA GLN A 52 -13.86 23.51 0.91
C GLN A 52 -13.66 23.12 2.37
N ALA A 53 -12.77 22.14 2.58
CA ALA A 53 -12.24 21.77 3.88
C ALA A 53 -10.74 21.46 3.77
N ASN A 54 -9.96 21.98 4.71
CA ASN A 54 -8.57 21.60 4.88
C ASN A 54 -8.49 20.30 5.67
N ILE A 55 -7.90 19.27 5.07
CA ILE A 55 -7.79 17.93 5.64
C ILE A 55 -6.35 17.71 6.09
N SER A 56 -6.16 17.53 7.39
CA SER A 56 -4.83 17.31 7.99
C SER A 56 -4.53 15.85 8.29
N CYS A 57 -5.51 14.96 8.18
CA CYS A 57 -5.34 13.54 8.46
C CYS A 57 -4.94 12.75 7.22
N GLU A 58 -4.26 11.64 7.47
CA GLU A 58 -3.71 10.76 6.44
C GLU A 58 -4.80 10.01 5.67
N PHE A 59 -5.82 9.51 6.39
CA PHE A 59 -7.00 8.87 5.81
C PHE A 59 -8.27 9.55 6.27
N PHE A 60 -9.20 9.72 5.34
CA PHE A 60 -10.51 10.29 5.63
C PHE A 60 -11.55 9.75 4.66
N GLU A 61 -12.82 9.78 5.06
CA GLU A 61 -13.92 9.51 4.16
C GLU A 61 -14.81 10.73 4.01
N VAL A 62 -15.46 10.82 2.86
CA VAL A 62 -16.43 11.86 2.51
C VAL A 62 -17.76 11.17 2.25
N SER A 63 -18.84 11.72 2.82
CA SER A 63 -20.22 11.33 2.54
C SER A 63 -20.97 12.58 2.07
N CYS A 64 -21.66 12.45 0.95
CA CYS A 64 -22.44 13.50 0.31
C CYS A 64 -23.82 12.97 -0.08
N GLY A 65 -24.81 13.82 0.10
CA GLY A 65 -26.19 13.50 -0.21
C GLY A 65 -27.04 14.75 -0.41
N VAL A 66 -28.32 14.53 -0.66
CA VAL A 66 -29.31 15.59 -0.82
C VAL A 66 -30.50 15.31 0.09
N TYR A 67 -31.20 16.38 0.50
CA TYR A 67 -32.51 16.23 1.12
C TYR A 67 -33.56 16.14 0.02
N SER A 68 -34.40 15.11 0.10
CA SER A 68 -35.65 15.02 -0.65
C SER A 68 -36.82 15.14 0.32
N TYR A 69 -37.91 15.77 -0.13
CA TYR A 69 -39.12 15.94 0.65
C TYR A 69 -40.22 15.06 0.07
N ASN A 70 -40.91 14.29 0.92
CA ASN A 70 -42.07 13.52 0.48
C ASN A 70 -43.33 14.41 0.40
N LEU A 71 -44.46 13.83 -0.03
CA LEU A 71 -45.75 14.53 -0.15
C LEU A 71 -46.27 15.13 1.18
N LEU A 72 -45.71 14.73 2.32
CA LEU A 72 -46.03 15.24 3.65
C LEU A 72 -45.00 16.29 4.15
N ASN A 73 -44.12 16.79 3.27
CA ASN A 73 -43.00 17.69 3.59
C ASN A 73 -42.00 17.13 4.62
N ILE A 74 -41.90 15.81 4.76
CA ILE A 74 -40.90 15.18 5.62
C ILE A 74 -39.59 15.06 4.82
N ALA A 75 -38.52 15.65 5.35
CA ALA A 75 -37.19 15.57 4.76
C ALA A 75 -36.58 14.18 4.99
N SER A 76 -36.04 13.59 3.94
CA SER A 76 -35.22 12.39 3.97
C SER A 76 -33.86 12.68 3.36
N TYR A 77 -32.78 12.27 4.04
CA TYR A 77 -31.44 12.39 3.51
C TYR A 77 -31.11 11.16 2.65
N GLN A 78 -30.76 11.39 1.39
CA GLN A 78 -30.33 10.35 0.48
C GLN A 78 -28.82 10.49 0.24
N GLU A 79 -28.05 9.52 0.73
CA GLU A 79 -26.61 9.44 0.46
C GLU A 79 -26.41 9.00 -1.00
N HIS A 80 -25.70 9.81 -1.77
CA HIS A 80 -25.42 9.54 -3.18
C HIS A 80 -23.94 9.23 -3.42
N TYR A 81 -23.09 9.50 -2.45
CA TYR A 81 -21.66 9.42 -2.62
C TYR A 81 -20.97 9.21 -1.28
N ARG A 82 -20.18 8.15 -1.19
CA ARG A 82 -19.36 7.85 -0.02
C ARG A 82 -18.02 7.30 -0.47
N MET A 83 -16.95 8.06 -0.25
CA MET A 83 -15.63 7.74 -0.79
C MET A 83 -14.51 7.90 0.24
N PRO A 84 -13.61 6.92 0.36
CA PRO A 84 -12.39 7.05 1.15
C PRO A 84 -11.29 7.74 0.32
N TYR A 85 -10.46 8.51 0.99
CA TYR A 85 -9.32 9.23 0.44
C TYR A 85 -8.08 8.99 1.31
N ALA A 86 -6.91 9.00 0.66
CA ALA A 86 -5.61 8.90 1.31
C ALA A 86 -4.70 10.04 0.85
N GLN A 87 -3.93 10.59 1.77
CA GLN A 87 -2.85 11.53 1.50
C GLN A 87 -1.68 11.24 2.42
N ALA A 88 -0.45 11.31 1.93
CA ALA A 88 0.71 11.21 2.80
C ALA A 88 0.82 12.48 3.65
N VAL A 89 0.90 12.31 4.97
CA VAL A 89 1.04 13.42 5.92
C VAL A 89 2.38 13.30 6.63
N ARG A 90 3.25 14.32 6.52
CA ARG A 90 4.54 14.33 7.20
C ARG A 90 4.36 14.13 8.71
N LYS A 91 5.05 13.15 9.28
CA LYS A 91 5.01 12.92 10.73
C LYS A 91 5.78 14.01 11.46
N GLN A 92 5.14 14.66 12.42
CA GLN A 92 5.68 15.84 13.11
C GLN A 92 6.98 15.57 13.88
N TYR A 93 7.18 14.34 14.36
CA TYR A 93 8.40 13.97 15.08
C TYR A 93 9.63 13.78 14.16
N VAL A 94 9.43 13.76 12.84
CA VAL A 94 10.50 13.60 11.86
C VAL A 94 11.21 14.96 11.71
N ALA A 95 12.41 15.05 12.26
CA ALA A 95 13.23 16.25 12.14
C ALA A 95 13.63 16.52 10.68
N GLU A 96 13.73 17.80 10.34
CA GLU A 96 14.37 18.23 9.08
C GLU A 96 15.84 17.83 9.09
N ARG A 97 16.31 17.28 7.98
CA ARG A 97 17.74 16.95 7.85
C ARG A 97 18.56 18.19 7.56
N THR A 98 19.76 18.20 8.11
CA THR A 98 20.76 19.23 7.80
C THR A 98 21.78 18.69 6.79
N ARG A 99 22.51 19.58 6.13
CA ARG A 99 23.60 19.20 5.21
C ARG A 99 24.73 18.41 5.89
N ASN A 100 24.85 18.50 7.22
CA ASN A 100 25.88 17.82 8.00
C ASN A 100 25.48 16.39 8.37
N ASP A 101 24.22 16.00 8.15
CA ASP A 101 23.79 14.66 8.50
C ASP A 101 24.40 13.62 7.54
N LEU A 102 24.75 12.46 8.07
CA LEU A 102 25.29 11.35 7.27
C LEU A 102 24.38 11.00 6.09
N TYR A 103 24.93 10.87 4.90
CA TYR A 103 24.16 10.42 3.74
C TYR A 103 23.61 9.00 3.99
N ARG A 104 22.30 8.84 3.83
CA ARG A 104 21.57 7.59 4.08
C ARG A 104 20.52 7.44 2.98
N PRO A 105 20.79 6.64 1.93
CA PRO A 105 19.82 6.45 0.86
C PRO A 105 18.59 5.74 1.40
N SER A 106 17.43 6.09 0.83
CA SER A 106 16.18 5.39 1.12
C SER A 106 16.23 3.95 0.61
N VAL A 107 15.37 3.10 1.12
CA VAL A 107 15.15 1.74 0.61
C VAL A 107 13.69 1.64 0.22
N VAL A 108 13.43 1.41 -1.06
CA VAL A 108 12.08 1.38 -1.63
C VAL A 108 11.88 0.02 -2.26
N VAL A 109 10.95 -0.75 -1.70
CA VAL A 109 10.56 -2.06 -2.21
C VAL A 109 9.18 -1.92 -2.83
N ILE A 110 9.07 -2.24 -4.12
CA ILE A 110 7.81 -2.41 -4.83
C ILE A 110 7.71 -3.88 -5.22
N LEU A 111 6.75 -4.57 -4.62
CA LEU A 111 6.56 -6.00 -4.75
C LEU A 111 5.22 -6.29 -5.41
N LEU A 112 5.22 -7.17 -6.41
CA LEU A 112 4.02 -7.63 -7.12
C LEU A 112 3.72 -9.08 -6.77
N ASP A 113 2.55 -9.36 -6.20
CA ASP A 113 2.15 -10.73 -5.87
C ASP A 113 1.94 -11.56 -7.14
N SER A 114 2.38 -12.81 -7.16
CA SER A 114 2.10 -13.76 -8.25
C SER A 114 2.72 -13.39 -9.60
N VAL A 115 3.70 -12.48 -9.62
CA VAL A 115 4.45 -12.08 -10.82
C VAL A 115 5.84 -12.70 -10.82
N SER A 116 6.06 -13.70 -11.69
CA SER A 116 7.42 -14.22 -11.92
C SER A 116 8.24 -13.34 -12.84
N HIS A 117 9.56 -13.52 -12.83
CA HIS A 117 10.48 -12.80 -13.73
C HIS A 117 10.02 -12.88 -15.19
N SER A 118 9.69 -14.08 -15.67
CA SER A 118 9.24 -14.26 -17.07
C SER A 118 7.91 -13.56 -17.37
N THR A 119 7.03 -13.45 -16.36
CA THR A 119 5.76 -12.73 -16.51
C THR A 119 6.02 -11.23 -16.59
N ALA A 120 6.89 -10.70 -15.74
CA ALA A 120 7.31 -9.30 -15.79
C ALA A 120 7.95 -8.96 -17.16
N GLU A 121 8.80 -9.82 -17.71
CA GLU A 121 9.40 -9.62 -19.04
C GLU A 121 8.35 -9.53 -20.15
N ARG A 122 7.26 -10.31 -20.07
CA ARG A 122 6.18 -10.30 -21.08
C ARG A 122 5.18 -9.17 -20.87
N ARG A 123 4.87 -8.81 -19.63
CA ARG A 123 3.77 -7.91 -19.27
C ARG A 123 4.20 -6.50 -18.93
N LEU A 124 5.45 -6.29 -18.53
CA LEU A 124 6.02 -5.01 -18.14
C LEU A 124 7.28 -4.63 -18.98
N PRO A 125 7.31 -4.86 -20.31
CA PRO A 125 8.53 -4.72 -21.10
C PRO A 125 9.07 -3.27 -21.11
N GLN A 126 8.20 -2.26 -21.17
CA GLN A 126 8.63 -0.86 -21.21
C GLN A 126 9.09 -0.40 -19.82
N THR A 127 8.38 -0.80 -18.77
CA THR A 127 8.82 -0.57 -17.39
C THR A 127 10.21 -1.16 -17.16
N LEU A 128 10.42 -2.43 -17.48
CA LEU A 128 11.72 -3.09 -17.28
C LEU A 128 12.82 -2.44 -18.12
N LYS A 129 12.53 -2.04 -19.37
CA LYS A 129 13.48 -1.29 -20.19
C LYS A 129 13.85 0.04 -19.54
N PHE A 130 12.86 0.81 -19.08
CA PHE A 130 13.09 2.07 -18.39
C PHE A 130 13.94 1.87 -17.11
N LEU A 131 13.59 0.89 -16.27
CA LEU A 131 14.35 0.60 -15.07
C LEU A 131 15.82 0.27 -15.37
N LYS A 132 16.08 -0.55 -16.41
CA LYS A 132 17.45 -0.91 -16.83
C LYS A 132 18.22 0.28 -17.40
N GLU A 133 17.62 1.02 -18.33
CA GLU A 133 18.33 2.05 -19.10
C GLU A 133 18.39 3.42 -18.39
N GLN A 134 17.40 3.73 -17.54
CA GLN A 134 17.23 5.06 -16.95
C GLN A 134 17.53 5.09 -15.44
N LEU A 135 17.43 3.95 -14.75
CA LEU A 135 17.73 3.81 -13.33
C LEU A 135 18.90 2.85 -13.06
N ASN A 136 19.58 2.35 -14.11
CA ASN A 136 20.71 1.42 -14.02
C ASN A 136 20.39 0.16 -13.18
N LEU A 137 19.16 -0.33 -13.26
CA LEU A 137 18.74 -1.49 -12.47
C LEU A 137 19.45 -2.76 -12.95
N THR A 138 19.98 -3.53 -12.00
CA THR A 138 20.58 -4.84 -12.24
C THR A 138 19.57 -5.94 -11.96
N VAL A 139 19.40 -6.88 -12.88
CA VAL A 139 18.56 -8.06 -12.68
C VAL A 139 19.37 -9.10 -11.91
N PHE A 140 18.79 -9.63 -10.83
CA PHE A 140 19.39 -10.73 -10.07
C PHE A 140 18.91 -12.07 -10.65
N ASP A 141 19.55 -12.47 -11.75
CA ASP A 141 19.31 -13.78 -12.35
C ASP A 141 19.61 -14.89 -11.36
N GLY A 142 18.67 -15.83 -11.21
CA GLY A 142 18.76 -16.91 -10.23
C GLY A 142 18.20 -16.59 -8.84
N TYR A 143 17.71 -15.37 -8.59
CA TYR A 143 16.87 -15.13 -7.42
C TYR A 143 15.63 -16.03 -7.47
N ALA A 144 15.43 -16.81 -6.42
CA ALA A 144 14.38 -17.82 -6.34
C ALA A 144 13.54 -17.63 -5.08
N LYS A 145 12.25 -17.90 -5.21
CA LYS A 145 11.31 -18.00 -4.09
C LYS A 145 11.75 -19.12 -3.15
N VAL A 146 11.62 -18.90 -1.85
CA VAL A 146 11.93 -19.88 -0.81
C VAL A 146 10.73 -20.74 -0.43
N GLY A 147 9.52 -20.32 -0.78
CA GLY A 147 8.28 -21.02 -0.46
C GLY A 147 7.24 -20.98 -1.58
N LEU A 148 6.09 -21.62 -1.33
CA LEU A 148 5.06 -21.77 -2.35
C LEU A 148 4.23 -20.49 -2.57
N ASN A 149 3.98 -19.72 -1.51
CA ASN A 149 3.04 -18.59 -1.51
C ASN A 149 3.65 -17.32 -0.87
N SER A 150 2.86 -16.25 -0.78
CA SER A 150 3.28 -14.93 -0.30
C SER A 150 3.87 -14.97 1.12
N ASN A 151 3.29 -15.75 2.03
CA ASN A 151 3.68 -15.78 3.45
C ASN A 151 5.14 -16.22 3.72
N PRO A 152 5.62 -17.41 3.32
CA PRO A 152 7.01 -17.83 3.56
C PRO A 152 8.02 -16.98 2.78
N ASN A 153 7.66 -16.49 1.58
CA ASN A 153 8.54 -15.63 0.78
C ASN A 153 8.68 -14.24 1.41
N GLY A 154 7.57 -13.61 1.80
CA GLY A 154 7.55 -12.33 2.50
C GLY A 154 8.25 -12.40 3.85
N MET A 155 8.02 -13.46 4.64
CA MET A 155 8.71 -13.67 5.92
C MET A 155 10.23 -13.78 5.71
N ALA A 156 10.69 -14.60 4.77
CA ALA A 156 12.12 -14.73 4.51
C ALA A 156 12.76 -13.42 4.05
N PHE A 157 12.10 -12.70 3.15
CA PHE A 157 12.59 -11.42 2.66
C PHE A 157 12.66 -10.35 3.75
N LEU A 158 11.62 -10.23 4.57
CA LEU A 158 11.48 -9.15 5.54
C LEU A 158 12.14 -9.43 6.89
N THR A 159 12.44 -10.70 7.21
CA THR A 159 12.98 -11.09 8.53
C THR A 159 14.27 -11.91 8.46
N GLY A 160 14.62 -12.43 7.28
CA GLY A 160 15.71 -13.38 7.12
C GLY A 160 15.42 -14.78 7.70
N LYS A 161 14.18 -15.06 8.10
CA LYS A 161 13.74 -16.34 8.67
C LYS A 161 12.92 -17.17 7.69
N MET A 162 13.13 -18.47 7.70
CA MET A 162 12.42 -19.44 6.88
C MET A 162 11.37 -20.19 7.70
N LYS A 163 10.09 -19.95 7.38
CA LYS A 163 8.96 -20.71 7.93
C LYS A 163 8.89 -22.14 7.39
N GLU A 164 9.23 -22.31 6.12
CA GLU A 164 9.20 -23.59 5.41
C GLU A 164 10.56 -23.89 4.77
N PRO A 165 11.62 -24.15 5.57
CA PRO A 165 12.95 -24.36 5.02
C PRO A 165 13.02 -25.69 4.25
N PRO A 166 13.81 -25.75 3.17
CA PRO A 166 13.88 -26.94 2.33
C PRO A 166 14.63 -28.09 3.03
N PHE A 167 14.51 -29.30 2.47
CA PHE A 167 15.27 -30.49 2.86
C PHE A 167 15.04 -30.98 4.31
N GLY A 168 13.81 -30.82 4.83
CA GLY A 168 13.43 -31.35 6.14
C GLY A 168 14.08 -30.62 7.32
N LYS A 169 14.65 -29.44 7.10
CA LYS A 169 15.11 -28.55 8.18
C LYS A 169 13.91 -28.07 9.01
N LYS A 170 14.16 -27.75 10.28
CA LYS A 170 13.15 -27.12 11.14
C LYS A 170 13.04 -25.64 10.80
N SER A 171 11.82 -25.11 10.83
CA SER A 171 11.55 -23.67 10.79
C SER A 171 12.43 -22.95 11.80
N ASP A 172 13.09 -21.87 11.36
CA ASP A 172 13.74 -20.90 12.24
C ASP A 172 12.91 -19.61 12.40
N ALA A 173 11.74 -19.55 11.73
CA ALA A 173 10.67 -18.63 12.09
C ALA A 173 10.04 -19.12 13.41
N GLY A 174 10.10 -18.26 14.44
CA GLY A 174 9.46 -18.48 15.74
C GLY A 174 7.94 -18.33 15.68
N SER A 175 7.31 -17.93 16.79
CA SER A 175 5.89 -17.58 16.76
C SER A 175 5.65 -16.38 15.83
N ASN A 176 4.43 -16.18 15.33
CA ASN A 176 4.13 -15.03 14.46
C ASN A 176 4.43 -13.70 15.15
N ASP A 177 4.27 -13.61 16.47
CA ASP A 177 4.59 -12.40 17.23
C ASP A 177 6.11 -12.17 17.35
N ASP A 178 6.91 -13.23 17.53
CA ASP A 178 8.37 -13.13 17.50
C ASP A 178 8.86 -12.66 16.13
N VAL A 179 8.28 -13.19 15.06
CA VAL A 179 8.66 -12.83 13.69
C VAL A 179 8.32 -11.37 13.40
N LYS A 180 7.15 -10.87 13.86
CA LYS A 180 6.78 -9.44 13.71
C LYS A 180 7.81 -8.49 14.33
N GLN A 181 8.45 -8.88 15.43
CA GLN A 181 9.51 -8.08 16.05
C GLN A 181 10.81 -8.10 15.25
N GLN A 182 11.07 -9.16 14.49
CA GLN A 182 12.29 -9.34 13.69
C GLN A 182 12.20 -8.71 12.30
N ILE A 183 11.07 -8.07 11.97
CA ILE A 183 10.92 -7.45 10.66
C ILE A 183 11.89 -6.27 10.50
N ILE A 184 12.58 -6.24 9.36
CA ILE A 184 13.69 -5.33 9.07
C ILE A 184 13.32 -3.85 9.17
N TRP A 185 12.06 -3.47 8.92
CA TRP A 185 11.63 -2.08 9.10
C TRP A 185 11.78 -1.59 10.54
N ASN A 186 11.73 -2.48 11.54
CA ASN A 186 11.99 -2.11 12.94
C ASN A 186 13.44 -1.63 13.12
N GLU A 187 14.39 -2.27 12.44
CA GLU A 187 15.80 -1.90 12.45
C GLU A 187 16.06 -0.59 11.70
N PHE A 188 15.35 -0.34 10.59
CA PHE A 188 15.37 0.95 9.90
C PHE A 188 14.77 2.06 10.76
N LYS A 189 13.64 1.81 11.42
CA LYS A 189 13.00 2.76 12.34
C LYS A 189 13.91 3.15 13.50
N LYS A 190 14.58 2.18 14.14
CA LYS A 190 15.59 2.44 15.20
C LYS A 190 16.75 3.30 14.70
N ARG A 191 17.10 3.19 13.42
CA ARG A 191 18.13 4.02 12.77
C ARG A 191 17.57 5.36 12.28
N GLY A 192 16.34 5.71 12.60
CA GLY A 192 15.73 7.00 12.26
C GLY A 192 15.26 7.12 10.81
N PHE A 193 14.98 6.00 10.16
CA PHE A 193 14.24 6.00 8.89
C PHE A 193 12.76 6.16 9.19
N VAL A 194 12.07 6.92 8.34
CA VAL A 194 10.61 6.86 8.27
C VAL A 194 10.24 5.53 7.64
N THR A 195 9.21 4.86 8.17
CA THR A 195 8.81 3.53 7.70
C THR A 195 7.43 3.55 7.06
N PHE A 196 7.29 2.83 5.94
CA PHE A 196 6.02 2.65 5.24
C PHE A 196 5.78 1.17 4.92
N PHE A 197 4.55 0.71 5.13
CA PHE A 197 4.09 -0.61 4.70
C PHE A 197 2.65 -0.54 4.17
N SER A 198 2.44 -1.12 3.00
CA SER A 198 1.13 -1.33 2.39
C SER A 198 1.07 -2.70 1.75
N GLU A 199 -0.03 -3.41 1.99
CA GLU A 199 -0.44 -4.64 1.31
C GLU A 199 -1.94 -4.52 1.07
N ASP A 200 -2.36 -4.57 -0.19
CA ASP A 200 -3.75 -4.28 -0.60
C ASP A 200 -4.68 -5.50 -0.55
N ASP A 201 -4.17 -6.71 -0.35
CA ASP A 201 -4.96 -7.89 0.04
C ASP A 201 -4.94 -8.07 1.57
N ILE A 202 -6.07 -7.73 2.20
CA ILE A 202 -6.22 -7.79 3.66
C ILE A 202 -6.65 -9.18 4.12
N ILE A 203 -7.28 -9.96 3.24
CA ILE A 203 -7.81 -11.27 3.59
C ILE A 203 -6.67 -12.28 3.65
N ASN A 204 -5.76 -12.22 2.68
CA ASN A 204 -4.60 -13.12 2.59
C ASN A 204 -3.29 -12.46 2.99
N SER A 205 -3.35 -11.39 3.80
CA SER A 205 -2.17 -10.64 4.21
C SER A 205 -1.05 -11.54 4.75
N ILE A 206 0.19 -11.28 4.32
CA ILE A 206 1.36 -12.07 4.74
C ILE A 206 1.60 -12.03 6.25
N PHE A 207 1.11 -10.99 6.95
CA PHE A 207 1.23 -10.86 8.39
C PHE A 207 -0.16 -10.94 9.01
N ASP A 208 -0.36 -11.97 9.84
CA ASP A 208 -1.48 -12.01 10.77
C ASP A 208 -1.55 -10.71 11.58
N GLU A 209 -2.73 -10.35 12.06
CA GLU A 209 -3.04 -9.05 12.66
C GLU A 209 -1.91 -8.45 13.52
N PHE A 210 -1.45 -7.24 13.17
CA PHE A 210 -0.61 -6.45 14.05
C PHE A 210 -1.48 -5.83 15.16
N SER A 211 -1.04 -5.90 16.42
CA SER A 211 -1.77 -5.23 17.52
C SER A 211 -1.65 -3.70 17.44
N ASN A 212 -0.51 -3.20 16.96
CA ASN A 212 -0.20 -1.79 16.73
C ASN A 212 0.13 -1.56 15.25
N ALA A 213 0.04 -0.33 14.76
CA ALA A 213 0.56 -0.01 13.43
C ALA A 213 2.06 -0.34 13.34
N PRO A 214 2.50 -1.22 12.41
CA PRO A 214 3.87 -1.73 12.36
C PRO A 214 4.88 -0.70 11.83
N THR A 215 4.39 0.30 11.09
CA THR A 215 5.20 1.33 10.44
C THR A 215 4.59 2.70 10.68
N ASP A 216 5.35 3.76 10.40
CA ASP A 216 4.89 5.14 10.59
C ASP A 216 3.73 5.48 9.66
N HIS A 217 3.82 4.99 8.42
CA HIS A 217 2.76 5.01 7.43
C HIS A 217 2.30 3.58 7.15
N PHE A 218 1.18 3.18 7.77
CA PHE A 218 0.58 1.86 7.58
C PHE A 218 -0.75 1.98 6.87
N PHE A 219 -0.85 1.40 5.67
CA PHE A 219 -2.00 1.54 4.79
C PHE A 219 -3.18 0.61 5.11
N GLY A 220 -2.96 -0.40 5.96
CA GLY A 220 -3.98 -1.41 6.30
C GLY A 220 -5.36 -0.85 6.72
N PRO A 221 -5.47 0.23 7.52
CA PRO A 221 -6.76 0.84 7.85
C PRO A 221 -7.52 1.36 6.63
N PHE A 222 -6.81 1.96 5.67
CA PHE A 222 -7.38 2.47 4.43
C PHE A 222 -8.00 1.33 3.61
N TRP A 223 -7.22 0.27 3.37
CA TRP A 223 -7.74 -0.90 2.67
C TRP A 223 -8.91 -1.53 3.42
N THR A 224 -8.86 -1.59 4.75
CA THR A 224 -9.90 -2.25 5.56
C THR A 224 -11.21 -1.50 5.43
N HIS A 225 -11.16 -0.17 5.52
CA HIS A 225 -12.33 0.66 5.31
C HIS A 225 -12.86 0.55 3.88
N MET A 226 -11.98 0.64 2.88
CA MET A 226 -12.35 0.60 1.47
C MET A 226 -13.07 -0.70 1.09
N ASN A 227 -12.57 -1.84 1.60
CA ASN A 227 -13.26 -3.14 1.49
C ASN A 227 -14.62 -3.14 2.18
N SER A 228 -14.74 -2.55 3.37
CA SER A 228 -15.99 -2.55 4.15
C SER A 228 -17.14 -1.79 3.48
N ILE A 229 -16.84 -0.74 2.70
CA ILE A 229 -17.83 0.05 1.98
C ILE A 229 -17.92 -0.29 0.49
N GLN A 230 -17.11 -1.26 0.02
CA GLN A 230 -17.03 -1.69 -1.38
C GLN A 230 -16.85 -0.52 -2.37
N ALA A 231 -16.13 0.52 -1.97
CA ALA A 231 -15.95 1.73 -2.76
C ALA A 231 -14.56 1.76 -3.40
N TRP A 232 -14.49 1.48 -4.72
CA TRP A 232 -13.24 1.40 -5.48
C TRP A 232 -13.19 2.53 -6.53
N PRO A 233 -12.81 3.77 -6.16
CA PRO A 233 -12.74 4.89 -7.11
C PRO A 233 -11.75 4.65 -8.24
N HIS A 234 -10.67 3.97 -7.88
CA HIS A 234 -9.50 3.68 -8.69
C HIS A 234 -9.04 2.28 -8.36
N ALA A 235 -8.27 1.69 -9.26
CA ALA A 235 -7.66 0.40 -9.00
C ALA A 235 -6.68 0.52 -7.80
N PRO A 236 -6.57 -0.49 -6.92
CA PRO A 236 -5.82 -0.36 -5.66
C PRO A 236 -4.37 0.02 -5.86
N HIS A 237 -3.72 -0.56 -6.87
CA HIS A 237 -2.36 -0.24 -7.27
C HIS A 237 -2.18 1.25 -7.63
N GLN A 238 -3.17 1.90 -8.23
CA GLN A 238 -3.10 3.34 -8.56
C GLN A 238 -3.10 4.20 -7.30
N ILE A 239 -3.95 3.86 -6.33
CA ILE A 239 -4.04 4.56 -5.04
C ILE A 239 -2.72 4.38 -4.28
N ALA A 240 -2.22 3.15 -4.20
CA ALA A 240 -0.97 2.78 -3.57
C ALA A 240 0.24 3.50 -4.17
N LEU A 241 0.41 3.47 -5.50
CA LEU A 241 1.53 4.11 -6.18
C LEU A 241 1.45 5.64 -6.09
N THR A 242 0.25 6.21 -6.15
CA THR A 242 0.05 7.65 -5.93
C THR A 242 0.51 8.04 -4.53
N TYR A 243 0.13 7.26 -3.51
CA TYR A 243 0.53 7.50 -2.14
C TYR A 243 2.05 7.31 -1.94
N MET A 244 2.65 6.27 -2.53
CA MET A 244 4.11 6.07 -2.52
C MET A 244 4.84 7.29 -3.10
N ASN A 245 4.38 7.83 -4.23
CA ASN A 245 4.96 9.03 -4.82
C ASN A 245 4.85 10.26 -3.89
N GLN A 246 3.75 10.40 -3.15
CA GLN A 246 3.61 11.47 -2.15
C GLN A 246 4.61 11.28 -0.99
N LEU A 247 4.81 10.05 -0.51
CA LEU A 247 5.82 9.76 0.52
C LEU A 247 7.23 10.11 0.04
N LEU A 248 7.59 9.67 -1.17
CA LEU A 248 8.90 9.98 -1.77
C LEU A 248 9.13 11.50 -1.84
N LYS A 249 8.10 12.29 -2.16
CA LYS A 249 8.19 13.76 -2.18
C LYS A 249 8.33 14.37 -0.79
N ILE A 250 7.49 13.98 0.15
CA ILE A 250 7.44 14.57 1.50
C ILE A 250 8.68 14.22 2.31
N TYR A 251 9.28 13.06 2.05
CA TYR A 251 10.50 12.58 2.70
C TYR A 251 11.71 12.59 1.77
N GLN A 252 11.73 13.36 0.69
CA GLN A 252 12.90 13.41 -0.22
C GLN A 252 14.23 13.77 0.49
N ASN A 253 14.14 14.48 1.62
CA ASN A 253 15.28 14.85 2.46
C ASN A 253 15.47 13.96 3.69
N ASN A 254 14.62 12.95 3.91
CA ASN A 254 14.68 12.05 5.07
C ASN A 254 14.82 10.60 4.61
N PRO A 255 15.63 9.77 5.29
CA PRO A 255 15.73 8.37 4.90
C PRO A 255 14.39 7.66 5.09
N LEU A 256 13.90 7.00 4.04
CA LEU A 256 12.64 6.26 4.00
C LEU A 256 12.94 4.77 3.82
N PHE A 257 12.30 3.91 4.60
CA PHE A 257 12.19 2.48 4.32
C PHE A 257 10.73 2.18 3.96
N ALA A 258 10.49 1.90 2.69
CA ALA A 258 9.15 1.76 2.13
C ALA A 258 8.96 0.36 1.55
N VAL A 259 7.90 -0.33 1.95
CA VAL A 259 7.47 -1.59 1.33
C VAL A 259 6.05 -1.41 0.81
N LEU A 260 5.91 -1.40 -0.52
CA LEU A 260 4.63 -1.47 -1.20
C LEU A 260 4.45 -2.85 -1.81
N TRP A 261 3.50 -3.61 -1.28
CA TRP A 261 3.08 -4.91 -1.78
C TRP A 261 1.74 -4.76 -2.50
N ILE A 262 1.74 -5.05 -3.80
CA ILE A 262 0.57 -4.98 -4.69
C ILE A 262 0.13 -6.41 -4.98
N SER A 263 -0.90 -6.85 -4.28
CA SER A 263 -1.47 -8.20 -4.37
C SER A 263 -2.69 -8.24 -5.27
N SER A 264 -3.60 -7.28 -5.13
CA SER A 264 -4.91 -7.32 -5.79
C SER A 264 -4.87 -7.30 -7.33
N LEU A 265 -3.79 -6.77 -7.92
CA LEU A 265 -3.66 -6.57 -9.36
C LEU A 265 -3.46 -7.87 -10.15
N SER A 266 -2.78 -8.86 -9.57
CA SER A 266 -2.31 -10.05 -10.29
C SER A 266 -2.71 -11.37 -9.65
N HIS A 267 -3.42 -11.34 -8.51
CA HIS A 267 -3.79 -12.53 -7.74
C HIS A 267 -4.63 -13.54 -8.56
N ASP A 268 -5.59 -13.07 -9.36
CA ASP A 268 -6.50 -13.96 -10.10
C ASP A 268 -6.26 -13.99 -11.63
N GLN A 269 -5.71 -12.90 -12.20
CA GLN A 269 -5.48 -12.76 -13.64
C GLN A 269 -4.23 -11.91 -13.93
N VAL A 270 -3.14 -12.54 -14.42
CA VAL A 270 -1.91 -11.82 -14.84
C VAL A 270 -2.13 -10.87 -16.02
N ASN A 271 -3.24 -11.00 -16.73
CA ASN A 271 -3.60 -10.11 -17.84
C ASN A 271 -3.94 -8.68 -17.38
N ASP A 272 -4.15 -8.46 -16.08
CA ASP A 272 -4.48 -7.14 -15.54
C ASP A 272 -3.25 -6.30 -15.19
N LEU A 273 -2.03 -6.87 -15.33
CA LEU A 273 -0.79 -6.10 -15.30
C LEU A 273 -0.74 -5.15 -16.50
N ASP A 274 -0.87 -3.86 -16.22
CA ASP A 274 -0.74 -2.77 -17.18
C ASP A 274 0.62 -2.08 -17.02
N ASP A 275 1.49 -2.29 -18.01
CA ASP A 275 2.83 -1.70 -18.10
C ASP A 275 2.83 -0.18 -18.00
N SER A 276 1.79 0.48 -18.55
CA SER A 276 1.76 1.94 -18.66
C SER A 276 1.71 2.63 -17.29
N PHE A 277 0.99 2.04 -16.31
CA PHE A 277 0.90 2.59 -14.96
C PHE A 277 2.23 2.53 -14.21
N PHE A 278 2.93 1.39 -14.30
CA PHE A 278 4.23 1.26 -13.66
C PHE A 278 5.26 2.16 -14.33
N LEU A 279 5.28 2.21 -15.66
CA LEU A 279 6.15 3.09 -16.41
C LEU A 279 5.93 4.56 -16.02
N ASP A 280 4.68 5.02 -16.01
CA ASP A 280 4.32 6.39 -15.62
C ASP A 280 4.77 6.71 -14.18
N PHE A 281 4.56 5.79 -13.24
CA PHE A 281 5.05 5.94 -11.87
C PHE A 281 6.56 6.12 -11.82
N PHE A 282 7.34 5.24 -12.46
CA PHE A 282 8.79 5.28 -12.43
C PHE A 282 9.36 6.50 -13.18
N GLN A 283 8.73 6.92 -14.27
CA GLN A 283 9.08 8.16 -14.97
C GLN A 283 8.88 9.39 -14.07
N LYS A 284 7.73 9.48 -13.40
CA LYS A 284 7.40 10.61 -12.51
C LYS A 284 8.22 10.64 -11.22
N SER A 285 8.69 9.47 -10.76
CA SER A 285 9.44 9.35 -9.50
C SER A 285 10.95 9.20 -9.69
N LYS A 286 11.46 9.19 -10.94
CA LYS A 286 12.89 9.01 -11.27
C LYS A 286 13.82 9.85 -10.38
N ASP A 287 13.58 11.15 -10.30
CA ASP A 287 14.43 12.07 -9.53
C ASP A 287 14.32 11.89 -8.01
N LEU A 288 13.19 11.34 -7.54
CA LEU A 288 12.98 11.05 -6.12
C LEU A 288 13.63 9.71 -5.72
N LEU A 289 13.77 8.79 -6.69
CA LEU A 289 14.36 7.47 -6.48
C LEU A 289 15.88 7.45 -6.66
N LYS A 290 16.49 8.53 -7.18
CA LYS A 290 17.94 8.59 -7.44
C LYS A 290 18.80 8.34 -6.19
N ASP A 291 18.30 8.76 -5.02
CA ASP A 291 18.95 8.61 -3.71
C ASP A 291 18.33 7.43 -2.92
N SER A 292 17.93 6.38 -3.64
CA SER A 292 17.30 5.19 -3.06
C SER A 292 17.89 3.89 -3.61
N PHE A 293 17.96 2.88 -2.76
CA PHE A 293 18.00 1.49 -3.19
C PHE A 293 16.58 1.07 -3.58
N LEU A 294 16.31 1.01 -4.88
CA LEU A 294 15.06 0.50 -5.43
C LEU A 294 15.14 -1.03 -5.61
N ILE A 295 14.20 -1.76 -5.00
CA ILE A 295 13.97 -3.18 -5.20
C ILE A 295 12.61 -3.34 -5.87
N PHE A 296 12.60 -3.83 -7.10
CA PHE A 296 11.38 -4.18 -7.83
C PHE A 296 11.34 -5.69 -8.05
N MET A 297 10.37 -6.38 -7.46
CA MET A 297 10.37 -7.84 -7.40
C MET A 297 8.95 -8.41 -7.40
N GLY A 298 8.85 -9.72 -7.66
CA GLY A 298 7.70 -10.52 -7.26
C GLY A 298 8.07 -11.43 -6.09
N ASP A 299 7.07 -11.87 -5.33
CA ASP A 299 7.23 -12.85 -4.24
C ASP A 299 7.23 -14.30 -4.74
N HIS A 300 6.40 -14.60 -5.73
CA HIS A 300 6.28 -15.86 -6.46
C HIS A 300 5.60 -15.62 -7.83
N GLY A 301 5.51 -16.65 -8.69
CA GLY A 301 4.69 -16.59 -9.90
C GLY A 301 3.28 -17.13 -9.69
N MET A 302 2.46 -17.12 -10.75
CA MET A 302 1.09 -17.65 -10.70
C MET A 302 1.03 -19.07 -10.15
N ARG A 303 0.20 -19.27 -9.12
CA ARG A 303 0.01 -20.57 -8.47
C ARG A 303 -1.14 -21.39 -9.04
N PHE A 304 -2.07 -20.74 -9.74
CA PHE A 304 -3.31 -21.34 -10.24
C PHE A 304 -3.56 -20.99 -11.71
N GLY A 305 -4.42 -21.74 -12.39
CA GLY A 305 -4.82 -21.49 -13.78
C GLY A 305 -3.96 -22.17 -14.86
N GLY A 306 -4.42 -22.11 -16.11
CA GLY A 306 -3.84 -22.85 -17.24
C GLY A 306 -2.38 -22.52 -17.56
N LEU A 307 -1.92 -21.30 -17.23
CA LEU A 307 -0.51 -20.93 -17.37
C LEU A 307 0.40 -21.76 -16.46
N ARG A 308 0.00 -22.03 -15.20
CA ARG A 308 0.75 -22.90 -14.26
C ARG A 308 0.84 -24.34 -14.75
N SER A 309 -0.20 -24.83 -15.44
CA SER A 309 -0.27 -26.21 -15.94
C SER A 309 0.67 -26.49 -17.13
N SER A 310 1.27 -25.45 -17.73
CA SER A 310 2.29 -25.61 -18.76
C SER A 310 3.66 -25.95 -18.15
N VAL A 311 4.52 -26.70 -18.87
CA VAL A 311 5.88 -27.01 -18.40
C VAL A 311 6.70 -25.75 -18.10
N PRO A 312 6.72 -24.70 -18.95
CA PRO A 312 7.37 -23.44 -18.62
C PRO A 312 6.72 -22.76 -17.41
N GLY A 313 5.39 -22.84 -17.26
CA GLY A 313 4.67 -22.35 -16.11
C GLY A 313 5.15 -22.99 -14.82
N PHE A 314 5.14 -24.32 -14.72
CA PHE A 314 5.57 -25.05 -13.53
C PHE A 314 6.99 -24.70 -13.07
N ILE A 315 7.92 -24.52 -14.02
CA ILE A 315 9.33 -24.22 -13.74
C ILE A 315 9.55 -22.75 -13.43
N LYS A 316 8.82 -21.84 -14.10
CA LYS A 316 9.04 -20.38 -14.04
C LYS A 316 8.02 -19.62 -13.19
N THR A 317 7.19 -20.30 -12.38
CA THR A 317 6.26 -19.69 -11.42
C THR A 317 6.45 -20.19 -10.00
#